data_AF-A0A920RKK6-F1
#
_entry.id   AF-A0A920RKK6-F1
#
_cell.length_a   1.000
_cell.length_b   1.000
_cell.length_c   1.000
_cell.angle_alpha   90.00
_cell.angle_beta   90.00
_cell.angle_gamma   90.00
#
_symmetry.space_group_name_H-M   'P 1'
#
loop_
_entity.id
_entity.type
_entity.pdbx_description
1 polymer ?
#
loop_
_entity_poly.entity_id
_entity_poly.type
_entity_poly.pdbx_seq_one_letter_code
_entity_poly.pdbx_strand_id
1 'polypeptide(L)'
;MADDEVTVVAHAARQEARFCLDFVSRRPGRLWDVQIAEGMRTRSYPLNHERLVARVLGKKVPGTQSRTDWRRRPLSDRQVEYARDDVRFLLAIHQRQEQALSSLGRREWAEAEFERMIDEVEAERGEESWRRLSGVNRLDRTGLAVARAVFWWRDRCGEELNQPVRRVLRDDLLIDLAKRKPKTTEEVLATRDMTRRNFKRHAEALAATVREVLAGPEEDFPERIRRRGEIHDDDHVLGQLLAIALANRCAELDVAVSLVGTSDELKRLVRWHVHGDRDGDPPRLCTGWRSEVCGDLLTDVLDGKISMRVSPERDTPLAFERAEGDEEPGAETGRAGDPVGGDVPDGDPAESPFGFGL
;
A
#
# COMPACT_ATOMS: atom_id res chain seq x y z
N MET A 1 -22.81 7.39 7.76
CA MET A 1 -21.43 6.97 7.45
C MET A 1 -20.42 7.47 8.48
N ALA A 2 -20.53 8.71 8.94
CA ALA A 2 -19.74 9.25 10.06
C ALA A 2 -20.39 8.98 11.44
N ASP A 3 -21.20 7.92 11.55
CA ASP A 3 -21.79 7.51 12.83
C ASP A 3 -20.87 6.44 13.42
N ASP A 4 -20.47 6.63 14.68
CA ASP A 4 -19.51 5.79 15.36
C ASP A 4 -20.15 4.51 15.93
N GLU A 5 -21.48 4.38 15.89
CA GLU A 5 -22.23 3.20 16.34
C GLU A 5 -22.63 2.26 15.20
N VAL A 6 -22.57 2.73 13.95
CA VAL A 6 -23.05 1.99 12.78
C VAL A 6 -21.91 1.62 11.85
N THR A 7 -21.63 0.31 11.74
CA THR A 7 -20.67 -0.20 10.74
C THR A 7 -21.21 -0.02 9.33
N VAL A 8 -20.50 0.78 8.54
CA VAL A 8 -20.70 0.93 7.10
C VAL A 8 -19.91 -0.14 6.38
N VAL A 9 -20.58 -0.96 5.58
CA VAL A 9 -19.92 -1.97 4.75
C VAL A 9 -19.88 -1.47 3.31
N ALA A 10 -18.68 -1.40 2.72
CA ALA A 10 -18.45 -0.92 1.36
C ALA A 10 -17.40 -1.77 0.63
N HIS A 11 -17.39 -1.72 -0.70
CA HIS A 11 -16.38 -2.37 -1.54
C HIS A 11 -15.42 -1.31 -2.09
N ALA A 12 -14.11 -1.47 -1.87
CA ALA A 12 -13.10 -0.52 -2.33
C ALA A 12 -13.40 0.92 -1.84
N ALA A 13 -13.56 1.05 -0.53
CA ALA A 13 -14.23 2.12 0.19
C ALA A 13 -13.49 3.48 0.22
N ARG A 14 -12.51 3.66 -0.67
CA ARG A 14 -11.72 4.90 -0.76
C ARG A 14 -12.57 6.10 -1.14
N GLN A 15 -13.56 5.92 -2.02
CA GLN A 15 -14.46 7.00 -2.41
C GLN A 15 -15.46 7.32 -1.31
N GLU A 16 -15.93 6.32 -0.57
CA GLU A 16 -16.76 6.47 0.62
C GLU A 16 -16.05 7.28 1.72
N ALA A 17 -14.77 6.99 1.98
CA ALA A 17 -13.94 7.76 2.91
C ALA A 17 -13.78 9.20 2.44
N ARG A 18 -13.46 9.41 1.16
CA ARG A 18 -13.33 10.74 0.57
C ARG A 18 -14.63 11.54 0.66
N PHE A 19 -15.75 10.92 0.36
CA PHE A 19 -17.06 11.56 0.44
C PHE A 19 -17.36 12.09 1.85
N CYS A 20 -17.05 11.29 2.89
CA CYS A 20 -17.23 11.71 4.28
C CYS A 20 -16.35 12.93 4.61
N LEU A 21 -15.09 12.90 4.21
CA LEU A 21 -14.14 13.98 4.47
C LEU A 21 -14.51 15.28 3.72
N ASP A 22 -14.94 15.18 2.46
CA ASP A 22 -15.20 16.35 1.61
C ASP A 22 -16.58 16.97 1.83
N PHE A 23 -17.62 16.15 2.03
CA PHE A 23 -19.01 16.63 2.08
C PHE A 23 -19.64 16.57 3.47
N VAL A 24 -19.13 15.73 4.37
CA VAL A 24 -19.60 15.63 5.76
C VAL A 24 -18.61 16.29 6.73
N SER A 25 -17.39 16.59 6.27
CA SER A 25 -16.30 17.16 7.09
C SER A 25 -15.98 16.32 8.33
N ARG A 26 -16.16 14.99 8.23
CA ARG A 26 -15.88 14.01 9.29
C ARG A 26 -15.27 12.74 8.69
N ARG A 27 -14.43 12.05 9.47
CA ARG A 27 -13.97 10.70 9.14
C ARG A 27 -15.18 9.73 9.13
N PRO A 28 -15.16 8.65 8.32
CA PRO A 28 -16.06 7.53 8.53
C PRO A 28 -15.96 7.04 9.98
N GLY A 29 -17.08 6.71 10.61
CA GLY A 29 -17.08 6.29 12.02
C GLY A 29 -16.60 4.85 12.16
N ARG A 30 -17.40 3.89 11.70
CA ARG A 30 -17.00 2.49 11.53
C ARG A 30 -17.10 2.07 10.07
N LEU A 31 -15.98 1.73 9.45
CA LEU A 31 -15.92 1.33 8.04
C LEU A 31 -15.38 -0.10 7.92
N TRP A 32 -16.07 -0.92 7.14
CA TRP A 32 -15.60 -2.23 6.71
C TRP A 32 -15.46 -2.27 5.19
N ASP A 33 -14.23 -2.32 4.71
CA ASP A 33 -13.95 -2.52 3.29
C ASP A 33 -13.85 -4.02 2.97
N VAL A 34 -14.87 -4.56 2.30
CA VAL A 34 -14.93 -5.98 1.95
C VAL A 34 -13.83 -6.41 0.97
N GLN A 35 -13.21 -5.48 0.23
CA GLN A 35 -12.09 -5.79 -0.66
C GLN A 35 -10.80 -5.98 0.15
N ILE A 36 -10.51 -5.07 1.08
CA ILE A 36 -9.34 -5.17 1.96
C ILE A 36 -9.48 -6.38 2.89
N ALA A 37 -10.66 -6.59 3.51
CA ALA A 37 -10.93 -7.74 4.37
C ALA A 37 -10.69 -9.08 3.65
N GLU A 38 -11.00 -9.15 2.35
CA GLU A 38 -10.73 -10.35 1.55
C GLU A 38 -9.23 -10.60 1.36
N GLY A 39 -8.43 -9.54 1.22
CA GLY A 39 -6.97 -9.64 1.12
C GLY A 39 -6.29 -10.00 2.44
N MET A 40 -6.96 -9.86 3.59
CA MET A 40 -6.42 -10.26 4.89
C MET A 40 -6.66 -11.75 5.23
N ARG A 41 -7.60 -12.39 4.53
CA ARG A 41 -7.91 -13.82 4.69
C ARG A 41 -7.62 -14.66 3.44
N THR A 42 -7.19 -14.02 2.35
CA THR A 42 -6.80 -14.69 1.10
C THR A 42 -5.66 -13.94 0.42
N ARG A 43 -5.02 -14.59 -0.55
CA ARG A 43 -4.04 -13.95 -1.46
C ARG A 43 -4.65 -13.07 -2.56
N SER A 44 -5.97 -12.88 -2.58
CA SER A 44 -6.66 -12.22 -3.68
C SER A 44 -6.99 -10.76 -3.35
N TYR A 45 -6.09 -9.85 -3.71
CA TYR A 45 -6.33 -8.41 -3.65
C TYR A 45 -5.52 -7.66 -4.72
N PRO A 46 -6.11 -6.66 -5.40
CA PRO A 46 -7.51 -6.23 -5.30
C PRO A 46 -8.47 -7.13 -6.09
N LEU A 47 -9.71 -7.26 -5.62
CA LEU A 47 -10.80 -7.92 -6.35
C LEU A 47 -11.91 -6.95 -6.68
N ASN A 48 -12.39 -6.95 -7.92
CA ASN A 48 -13.62 -6.23 -8.26
C ASN A 48 -14.84 -6.87 -7.55
N HIS A 49 -15.93 -6.10 -7.42
CA HIS A 49 -17.14 -6.52 -6.70
C HIS A 49 -17.71 -7.84 -7.21
N GLU A 50 -17.85 -7.99 -8.54
CA GLU A 50 -18.40 -9.20 -9.16
C GLU A 50 -17.61 -10.47 -8.78
N ARG A 51 -16.26 -10.40 -8.83
CA ARG A 51 -15.39 -11.52 -8.44
C ARG A 51 -15.44 -11.79 -6.95
N LEU A 52 -15.57 -10.75 -6.12
CA LEU A 52 -15.73 -10.90 -4.68
C LEU A 52 -17.04 -11.62 -4.35
N VAL A 53 -18.17 -11.19 -4.92
CA VAL A 53 -19.47 -11.85 -4.74
C VAL A 53 -19.43 -13.30 -5.19
N ALA A 54 -18.82 -13.58 -6.35
CA ALA A 54 -18.66 -14.94 -6.86
C ALA A 54 -17.80 -15.81 -5.93
N ARG A 55 -16.67 -15.30 -5.46
CA ARG A 55 -15.78 -16.02 -4.55
C ARG A 55 -16.42 -16.28 -3.19
N VAL A 56 -16.98 -15.25 -2.57
CA VAL A 56 -17.45 -15.32 -1.18
C VAL A 56 -18.79 -15.99 -1.08
N LEU A 57 -19.71 -15.74 -2.02
CA LEU A 57 -21.10 -16.22 -1.96
C LEU A 57 -21.46 -17.25 -3.03
N GLY A 58 -20.59 -17.53 -4.01
CA GLY A 58 -20.91 -18.42 -5.13
C GLY A 58 -21.95 -17.85 -6.10
N LYS A 59 -22.22 -16.54 -6.04
CA LYS A 59 -23.27 -15.88 -6.82
C LYS A 59 -22.69 -15.12 -8.00
N LYS A 60 -23.45 -15.07 -9.11
CA LYS A 60 -23.08 -14.28 -10.29
C LYS A 60 -23.82 -12.94 -10.26
N VAL A 61 -23.08 -11.85 -10.40
CA VAL A 61 -23.64 -10.51 -10.60
C VAL A 61 -23.63 -10.22 -12.10
N PRO A 62 -24.75 -9.78 -12.70
CA PRO A 62 -24.78 -9.38 -14.10
C PRO A 62 -23.93 -8.12 -14.33
N GLY A 63 -23.46 -7.95 -15.58
CA GLY A 63 -22.39 -7.02 -15.93
C GLY A 63 -22.64 -5.54 -15.62
N THR A 64 -21.56 -4.75 -15.66
CA THR A 64 -21.53 -3.40 -15.10
C THR A 64 -22.40 -2.36 -15.83
N GLN A 65 -23.07 -1.48 -15.08
CA GLN A 65 -23.58 -0.19 -15.56
C GLN A 65 -22.69 1.00 -15.13
N SER A 66 -21.46 0.70 -14.69
CA SER A 66 -20.51 1.64 -14.09
C SER A 66 -20.19 2.86 -14.98
N ARG A 67 -20.23 2.72 -16.30
CA ARG A 67 -19.88 3.78 -17.28
C ARG A 67 -21.08 4.38 -18.01
N THR A 68 -22.28 4.30 -17.43
CA THR A 68 -23.50 4.92 -17.96
C THR A 68 -23.73 6.32 -17.41
N ASP A 69 -24.58 7.14 -18.05
CA ASP A 69 -24.94 8.45 -17.50
C ASP A 69 -25.95 8.29 -16.37
N TRP A 70 -25.44 8.30 -15.12
CA TRP A 70 -26.21 8.19 -13.89
C TRP A 70 -27.02 9.46 -13.53
N ARG A 71 -26.88 10.54 -14.31
CA ARG A 71 -27.66 11.78 -14.13
C ARG A 71 -28.97 11.76 -14.90
N ARG A 72 -29.08 10.91 -15.93
CA ARG A 72 -30.29 10.81 -16.75
C ARG A 72 -31.47 10.33 -15.89
N ARG A 73 -32.66 10.90 -16.14
CA ARG A 73 -33.90 10.48 -15.49
C ARG A 73 -34.99 10.17 -16.54
N PRO A 74 -35.84 9.14 -16.32
CA PRO A 74 -35.72 8.14 -15.25
C PRO A 74 -34.46 7.27 -15.44
N LEU A 75 -34.01 6.61 -14.36
CA LEU A 75 -32.99 5.57 -14.48
C LEU A 75 -33.55 4.39 -15.27
N SER A 76 -32.70 3.72 -16.04
CA SER A 76 -33.10 2.46 -16.70
C SER A 76 -33.20 1.32 -15.69
N ASP A 77 -34.02 0.32 -15.98
CA ASP A 77 -34.16 -0.88 -15.12
C ASP A 77 -32.81 -1.57 -14.87
N ARG A 78 -31.94 -1.58 -15.88
CA ARG A 78 -30.57 -2.11 -15.76
C ARG A 78 -29.71 -1.32 -14.77
N GLN A 79 -29.83 0.01 -14.75
CA GLN A 79 -29.12 0.85 -13.78
C GLN A 79 -29.65 0.64 -12.37
N VAL A 80 -30.98 0.52 -12.20
CA VAL A 80 -31.58 0.23 -10.89
C VAL A 80 -31.14 -1.14 -10.37
N GLU A 81 -31.16 -2.17 -11.23
CA GLU A 81 -30.69 -3.50 -10.88
C GLU A 81 -29.21 -3.52 -10.51
N TYR A 82 -28.36 -2.87 -11.32
CA TYR A 82 -26.93 -2.75 -11.02
C TYR A 82 -26.67 -2.05 -9.68
N ALA A 83 -27.32 -0.91 -9.42
CA ALA A 83 -27.15 -0.18 -8.15
C ALA A 83 -27.60 -0.99 -6.93
N ARG A 84 -28.67 -1.78 -7.07
CA ARG A 84 -29.12 -2.71 -6.02
C ARG A 84 -28.10 -3.81 -5.79
N ASP A 85 -27.54 -4.38 -6.86
CA ASP A 85 -26.61 -5.49 -6.80
C ASP A 85 -25.22 -5.10 -6.23
N ASP A 86 -24.84 -3.82 -6.35
CA ASP A 86 -23.64 -3.26 -5.70
C ASP A 86 -23.72 -3.30 -4.16
N VAL A 87 -24.92 -3.29 -3.57
CA VAL A 87 -25.10 -3.26 -2.09
C VAL A 87 -25.71 -4.53 -1.50
N ARG A 88 -26.60 -5.23 -2.21
CA ARG A 88 -27.42 -6.31 -1.62
C ARG A 88 -26.62 -7.49 -1.07
N PHE A 89 -25.38 -7.67 -1.53
CA PHE A 89 -24.52 -8.78 -1.13
C PHE A 89 -23.52 -8.43 -0.04
N LEU A 90 -23.27 -7.14 0.21
CA LEU A 90 -22.18 -6.69 1.06
C LEU A 90 -22.31 -7.17 2.51
N LEU A 91 -23.52 -7.14 3.09
CA LEU A 91 -23.73 -7.57 4.47
C LEU A 91 -23.48 -9.07 4.67
N ALA A 92 -23.87 -9.90 3.70
CA ALA A 92 -23.60 -11.34 3.74
C ALA A 92 -22.11 -11.66 3.56
N ILE A 93 -21.40 -10.86 2.75
CA ILE A 93 -19.94 -10.95 2.59
C ILE A 93 -19.25 -10.56 3.90
N HIS A 94 -19.63 -9.42 4.47
CA HIS A 94 -19.12 -8.92 5.76
C HIS A 94 -19.24 -9.98 6.86
N GLN A 95 -20.41 -10.59 7.04
CA GLN A 95 -20.60 -11.64 8.07
C GLN A 95 -19.62 -12.82 7.91
N ARG A 96 -19.38 -13.28 6.68
CA ARG A 96 -18.43 -14.38 6.41
C ARG A 96 -16.99 -13.95 6.64
N GLN A 97 -16.64 -12.73 6.24
CA GLN A 97 -15.30 -12.19 6.42
C GLN A 97 -14.99 -11.93 7.89
N GLU A 98 -15.93 -11.35 8.63
CA GLU A 98 -15.82 -11.10 10.07
C GLU A 98 -15.58 -12.38 10.85
N GLN A 99 -16.37 -13.43 10.58
CA GLN A 99 -16.18 -14.74 11.20
C GLN A 99 -14.80 -15.32 10.85
N ALA A 100 -14.40 -15.29 9.58
CA ALA A 100 -13.12 -15.84 9.14
C ALA A 100 -11.93 -15.09 9.73
N LEU A 101 -11.94 -13.76 9.71
CA LEU A 101 -10.88 -12.92 10.26
C LEU A 101 -10.78 -13.05 11.77
N SER A 102 -11.91 -13.16 12.47
CA SER A 102 -11.92 -13.45 13.91
C SER A 102 -11.30 -14.81 14.22
N SER A 103 -11.66 -15.86 13.48
CA SER A 103 -11.05 -17.20 13.65
C SER A 103 -9.55 -17.22 13.34
N LEU A 104 -9.08 -16.37 12.43
CA LEU A 104 -7.67 -16.23 12.09
C LEU A 104 -6.90 -15.30 13.07
N GLY A 105 -7.59 -14.59 13.96
CA GLY A 105 -6.98 -13.56 14.80
C GLY A 105 -6.50 -12.32 14.03
N ARG A 106 -7.10 -12.03 12.86
CA ARG A 106 -6.66 -10.97 11.92
C ARG A 106 -7.66 -9.84 11.75
N ARG A 107 -8.65 -9.76 12.64
CA ARG A 107 -9.63 -8.67 12.60
C ARG A 107 -8.95 -7.31 12.75
N GLU A 108 -8.06 -7.18 13.73
CA GLU A 108 -7.30 -5.95 13.98
C GLU A 108 -6.38 -5.57 12.81
N TRP A 109 -5.86 -6.56 12.07
CA TRP A 109 -5.08 -6.31 10.86
C TRP A 109 -5.93 -5.60 9.78
N ALA A 110 -7.16 -6.06 9.58
CA ALA A 110 -8.09 -5.44 8.64
C ALA A 110 -8.51 -4.04 9.09
N GLU A 111 -8.85 -3.86 10.38
CA GLU A 111 -9.22 -2.56 10.96
C GLU A 111 -8.09 -1.53 10.81
N ALA A 112 -6.84 -1.91 11.12
CA ALA A 112 -5.68 -1.05 10.92
C ALA A 112 -5.49 -0.64 9.45
N GLU A 113 -5.82 -1.52 8.50
CA GLU A 113 -5.71 -1.23 7.08
C GLU A 113 -6.85 -0.34 6.57
N PHE A 114 -8.06 -0.46 7.14
CA PHE A 114 -9.15 0.48 6.88
C PHE A 114 -8.78 1.89 7.35
N GLU A 115 -8.27 2.02 8.57
CA GLU A 115 -7.81 3.30 9.13
C GLU A 115 -6.68 3.90 8.29
N ARG A 116 -5.69 3.09 7.90
CA ARG A 116 -4.60 3.55 7.02
C ARG A 116 -5.14 4.08 5.70
N MET A 117 -6.12 3.41 5.10
CA MET A 117 -6.75 3.87 3.87
C MET A 117 -7.43 5.23 4.08
N ILE A 118 -8.12 5.43 5.21
CA ILE A 118 -8.74 6.72 5.58
C ILE A 118 -7.67 7.80 5.76
N ASP A 119 -6.58 7.52 6.48
CA ASP A 119 -5.45 8.43 6.68
C ASP A 119 -4.82 8.87 5.36
N GLU A 120 -4.64 7.94 4.43
CA GLU A 120 -4.14 8.26 3.09
C GLU A 120 -5.08 9.18 2.32
N VAL A 121 -6.39 8.98 2.41
CA VAL A 121 -7.37 9.86 1.76
C VAL A 121 -7.37 11.24 2.41
N GLU A 122 -7.19 11.32 3.72
CA GLU A 122 -7.10 12.58 4.46
C GLU A 122 -5.82 13.35 4.12
N ALA A 123 -4.67 12.68 4.10
CA ALA A 123 -3.38 13.26 3.72
C ALA A 123 -3.40 13.82 2.28
N GLU A 124 -4.11 13.16 1.37
CA GLU A 124 -4.30 13.64 0.00
C GLU A 124 -5.03 14.98 -0.12
N ARG A 125 -5.76 15.42 0.92
CA ARG A 125 -6.39 16.75 0.98
C ARG A 125 -5.38 17.84 1.32
N GLY A 126 -4.33 17.50 2.09
CA GLY A 126 -3.25 18.40 2.45
C GLY A 126 -2.16 18.51 1.38
N GLU A 127 -2.00 17.49 0.53
CA GLU A 127 -1.06 17.54 -0.59
C GLU A 127 -1.59 18.37 -1.76
N GLU A 128 -0.75 19.26 -2.30
CA GLU A 128 -1.09 19.93 -3.54
C GLU A 128 -1.23 18.88 -4.68
N SER A 129 -2.45 18.66 -5.15
CA SER A 129 -2.81 17.57 -6.08
C SER A 129 -1.98 17.53 -7.38
N TRP A 130 -1.46 18.68 -7.83
CA TRP A 130 -0.55 18.77 -8.98
C TRP A 130 0.78 18.02 -8.79
N ARG A 131 1.22 17.79 -7.54
CA ARG A 131 2.45 17.04 -7.24
C ARG A 131 2.35 15.55 -7.54
N ARG A 132 1.12 15.03 -7.76
CA ARG A 132 0.86 13.63 -8.16
C ARG A 132 0.89 13.41 -9.68
N LEU A 133 1.08 14.47 -10.48
CA LEU A 133 1.17 14.34 -11.93
C LEU A 133 2.38 13.48 -12.34
N SER A 134 2.14 12.46 -13.16
CA SER A 134 3.21 11.60 -13.68
C SER A 134 4.25 12.42 -14.45
N GLY A 135 5.52 12.35 -14.02
CA GLY A 135 6.64 13.06 -14.64
C GLY A 135 6.93 14.45 -14.06
N VAL A 136 6.12 14.94 -13.12
CA VAL A 136 6.36 16.23 -12.44
C VAL A 136 7.68 16.26 -11.68
N ASN A 137 8.10 15.12 -11.12
CA ASN A 137 9.37 14.97 -10.40
C ASN A 137 10.63 15.13 -11.27
N ARG A 138 10.49 15.14 -12.61
CA ARG A 138 11.59 15.38 -13.55
C ARG A 138 11.78 16.86 -13.89
N LEU A 139 10.89 17.73 -13.43
CA LEU A 139 10.93 19.16 -13.71
C LEU A 139 11.94 19.87 -12.79
N ASP A 140 12.51 20.96 -13.32
CA ASP A 140 13.23 21.97 -12.54
C ASP A 140 12.24 22.86 -11.78
N ARG A 141 12.72 23.74 -10.88
CA ARG A 141 11.87 24.62 -10.06
C ARG A 141 10.92 25.47 -10.92
N THR A 142 11.43 26.03 -12.00
CA THR A 142 10.62 26.79 -12.97
C THR A 142 9.56 25.94 -13.64
N GLY A 143 9.89 24.73 -14.08
CA GLY A 143 8.93 23.78 -14.65
C GLY A 143 7.86 23.37 -13.63
N LEU A 144 8.22 23.18 -12.36
CA LEU A 144 7.26 22.93 -11.29
C LEU A 144 6.28 24.10 -11.10
N ALA A 145 6.78 25.34 -11.14
CA ALA A 145 5.93 26.52 -11.07
C ALA A 145 4.92 26.56 -12.22
N VAL A 146 5.38 26.30 -13.45
CA VAL A 146 4.52 26.23 -14.63
C VAL A 146 3.51 25.08 -14.51
N ALA A 147 3.95 23.88 -14.12
CA ALA A 147 3.06 22.73 -13.94
C ALA A 147 1.95 23.01 -12.92
N ARG A 148 2.30 23.61 -11.77
CA ARG A 148 1.34 24.02 -10.72
C ARG A 148 0.31 24.99 -11.27
N ALA A 149 0.74 26.04 -11.96
CA ALA A 149 -0.17 27.05 -12.47
C ALA A 149 -1.07 26.53 -13.60
N VAL A 150 -0.53 25.77 -14.54
CA VAL A 150 -1.31 25.16 -15.63
C VAL A 150 -2.29 24.12 -15.07
N PHE A 151 -1.91 23.39 -14.01
CA PHE A 151 -2.82 22.49 -13.30
C PHE A 151 -4.02 23.22 -12.73
N TRP A 152 -3.81 24.31 -11.98
CA TRP A 152 -4.89 25.08 -11.38
C TRP A 152 -5.72 25.86 -12.41
N TRP A 153 -5.10 26.33 -13.50
CA TRP A 153 -5.85 26.86 -14.64
C TRP A 153 -6.78 25.78 -15.23
N ARG A 154 -6.26 24.56 -15.42
CA ARG A 154 -7.04 23.45 -15.97
C ARG A 154 -8.20 23.06 -15.06
N ASP A 155 -7.96 23.07 -13.75
CA ASP A 155 -8.97 22.73 -12.73
C ASP A 155 -10.14 23.70 -12.78
N ARG A 156 -9.87 25.02 -12.69
CA ARG A 156 -10.87 26.09 -12.85
C ARG A 156 -11.63 25.99 -14.17
N CYS A 157 -10.92 25.78 -15.28
CA CYS A 157 -11.55 25.62 -16.60
C CYS A 157 -12.43 24.35 -16.67
N GLY A 158 -12.06 23.28 -15.95
CA GLY A 158 -12.86 22.06 -15.82
C GLY A 158 -14.17 22.30 -15.06
N GLU A 159 -14.09 23.05 -13.96
CA GLU A 159 -15.25 23.48 -13.15
C GLU A 159 -16.20 24.37 -13.97
N GLU A 160 -15.68 25.44 -14.59
CA GLU A 160 -16.45 26.38 -15.41
C GLU A 160 -17.18 25.69 -16.56
N LEU A 161 -16.51 24.75 -17.22
CA LEU A 161 -17.07 24.00 -18.35
C LEU A 161 -17.86 22.76 -17.90
N ASN A 162 -17.92 22.47 -16.60
CA ASN A 162 -18.54 21.29 -16.01
C ASN A 162 -18.17 20.00 -16.75
N GLN A 163 -16.87 19.78 -16.95
CA GLN A 163 -16.36 18.61 -17.65
C GLN A 163 -15.09 18.06 -16.97
N PRO A 164 -14.77 16.76 -17.17
CA PRO A 164 -13.55 16.20 -16.62
C PRO A 164 -12.29 16.99 -17.04
N VAL A 165 -11.42 17.32 -16.09
CA VAL A 165 -10.19 18.13 -16.32
C VAL A 165 -9.30 17.58 -17.44
N ARG A 166 -9.23 16.25 -17.62
CA ARG A 166 -8.46 15.63 -18.72
C ARG A 166 -9.04 15.91 -20.11
N ARG A 167 -10.32 16.30 -20.20
CA ARG A 167 -10.96 16.75 -21.44
C ARG A 167 -10.59 18.20 -21.77
N VAL A 168 -10.28 19.01 -20.76
CA VAL A 168 -9.70 20.36 -20.90
C VAL A 168 -8.26 20.26 -21.37
N LEU A 169 -7.42 19.52 -20.64
CA LEU A 169 -6.00 19.32 -20.97
C LEU A 169 -5.49 18.01 -20.35
N ARG A 170 -4.83 17.17 -21.14
CA ARG A 170 -4.27 15.90 -20.65
C ARG A 170 -3.05 16.13 -19.76
N ASP A 171 -2.81 15.22 -18.82
CA ASP A 171 -1.68 15.29 -17.88
C ASP A 171 -0.32 15.31 -18.59
N ASP A 172 -0.15 14.50 -19.64
CA ASP A 172 1.10 14.44 -20.38
C ASP A 172 1.39 15.73 -21.16
N LEU A 173 0.36 16.36 -21.73
CA LEU A 173 0.48 17.66 -22.41
C LEU A 173 0.80 18.77 -21.43
N LEU A 174 0.17 18.78 -20.24
CA LEU A 174 0.49 19.71 -19.16
C LEU A 174 1.98 19.62 -18.79
N ILE A 175 2.50 18.40 -18.60
CA ILE A 175 3.92 18.19 -18.28
C ILE A 175 4.84 18.62 -19.42
N ASP A 176 4.45 18.39 -20.68
CA ASP A 176 5.23 18.85 -21.84
C ASP A 176 5.25 20.38 -21.95
N LEU A 177 4.14 21.06 -21.67
CA LEU A 177 4.11 22.52 -21.57
C LEU A 177 5.00 23.02 -20.43
N ALA A 178 4.99 22.36 -19.28
CA ALA A 178 5.86 22.70 -18.15
C ALA A 178 7.36 22.54 -18.46
N LYS A 179 7.73 21.56 -19.29
CA LYS A 179 9.12 21.40 -19.78
C LYS A 179 9.51 22.48 -20.78
N ARG A 180 8.64 22.77 -21.74
CA ARG A 180 8.92 23.71 -22.86
C ARG A 180 8.78 25.17 -22.46
N LYS A 181 7.94 25.46 -21.45
CA LYS A 181 7.67 26.82 -20.93
C LYS A 181 7.25 27.81 -22.04
N PRO A 182 6.29 27.45 -22.92
CA PRO A 182 5.92 28.27 -24.07
C PRO A 182 5.26 29.57 -23.65
N LYS A 183 5.69 30.69 -24.24
CA LYS A 183 5.23 32.05 -23.93
C LYS A 183 4.27 32.60 -24.98
N THR A 184 4.13 31.95 -26.12
CA THR A 184 3.24 32.40 -27.22
C THR A 184 2.24 31.31 -27.61
N THR A 185 1.14 31.70 -28.25
CA THR A 185 0.16 30.75 -28.77
C THR A 185 0.80 29.80 -29.78
N GLU A 186 1.70 30.30 -30.64
CA GLU A 186 2.42 29.52 -31.63
C GLU A 186 3.29 28.43 -30.97
N GLU A 187 4.02 28.78 -29.91
CA GLU A 187 4.85 27.84 -29.15
C GLU A 187 4.00 26.78 -28.42
N VAL A 188 2.84 27.17 -27.89
CA VAL A 188 1.89 26.21 -27.30
C VAL A 188 1.40 25.23 -28.37
N LEU A 189 1.04 25.71 -29.56
CA LEU A 189 0.55 24.86 -30.66
C LEU A 189 1.64 23.99 -31.29
N ALA A 190 2.91 24.38 -31.17
CA ALA A 190 4.05 23.56 -31.57
C ALA A 190 4.25 22.32 -30.66
N THR A 191 3.64 22.31 -29.47
CA THR A 191 3.62 21.12 -28.62
C THR A 191 2.77 20.03 -29.27
N ARG A 192 3.31 18.81 -29.34
CA ARG A 192 2.63 17.64 -29.92
C ARG A 192 1.20 17.53 -29.40
N ASP A 193 0.25 17.23 -30.29
CA ASP A 193 -1.19 17.08 -30.02
C ASP A 193 -1.94 18.35 -29.54
N MET A 194 -1.28 19.49 -29.28
CA MET A 194 -1.97 20.73 -28.88
C MET A 194 -2.79 21.38 -30.01
N THR A 195 -2.56 20.98 -31.26
CA THR A 195 -3.32 21.46 -32.43
C THR A 195 -4.74 20.90 -32.52
N ARG A 196 -5.08 19.87 -31.72
CA ARG A 196 -6.43 19.30 -31.68
C ARG A 196 -7.43 20.35 -31.19
N ARG A 197 -8.61 20.41 -31.83
CA ARG A 197 -9.65 21.45 -31.59
C ARG A 197 -9.93 21.73 -30.12
N ASN A 198 -9.99 20.69 -29.30
CA ASN A 198 -10.35 20.78 -27.88
C ASN A 198 -9.28 21.49 -27.05
N PHE A 199 -8.00 21.40 -27.45
CA PHE A 199 -6.85 22.01 -26.77
C PHE A 199 -6.47 23.34 -27.42
N LYS A 200 -6.52 23.43 -28.76
CA LYS A 200 -6.18 24.62 -29.55
C LYS A 200 -6.92 25.87 -29.07
N ARG A 201 -8.21 25.74 -28.73
CA ARG A 201 -9.03 26.85 -28.22
C ARG A 201 -8.53 27.47 -26.91
N HIS A 202 -7.66 26.76 -26.17
CA HIS A 202 -7.09 27.20 -24.91
C HIS A 202 -5.65 27.70 -25.04
N ALA A 203 -5.08 27.73 -26.24
CA ALA A 203 -3.65 28.00 -26.45
C ALA A 203 -3.21 29.38 -25.91
N GLU A 204 -3.99 30.43 -26.13
CA GLU A 204 -3.65 31.76 -25.62
C GLU A 204 -3.75 31.83 -24.10
N ALA A 205 -4.78 31.22 -23.50
CA ALA A 205 -4.93 31.18 -22.04
C ALA A 205 -3.77 30.41 -21.37
N LEU A 206 -3.30 29.33 -22.00
CA LEU A 206 -2.14 28.58 -21.55
C LEU A 206 -0.85 29.40 -21.67
N ALA A 207 -0.62 30.05 -22.82
CA ALA A 207 0.54 30.91 -23.02
C ALA A 207 0.55 32.07 -22.01
N ALA A 208 -0.62 32.70 -21.76
CA ALA A 208 -0.78 33.73 -20.74
C ALA A 208 -0.44 33.22 -19.33
N THR A 209 -0.97 32.04 -18.95
CA THR A 209 -0.67 31.41 -17.65
C THR A 209 0.83 31.16 -17.48
N VAL A 210 1.51 30.68 -18.52
CA VAL A 210 2.96 30.46 -18.48
C VAL A 210 3.71 31.78 -18.35
N ARG A 211 3.35 32.81 -19.12
CA ARG A 211 3.98 34.13 -19.05
C ARG A 211 3.85 34.76 -17.66
N GLU A 212 2.66 34.69 -17.07
CA GLU A 212 2.36 35.24 -15.75
C GLU A 212 3.25 34.62 -14.66
N VAL A 213 3.35 33.28 -14.65
CA VAL A 213 4.19 32.56 -13.69
C VAL A 213 5.66 32.88 -13.85
N LEU A 214 6.15 32.95 -15.09
CA LEU A 214 7.55 33.25 -15.37
C LEU A 214 7.92 34.71 -15.10
N ALA A 215 6.94 35.60 -14.97
CA ALA A 215 7.15 36.99 -14.58
C ALA A 215 7.17 37.17 -13.05
N GLY A 216 6.72 36.18 -12.27
CA GLY A 216 6.77 36.20 -10.82
C GLY A 216 8.18 35.96 -10.26
N PRO A 217 8.40 36.26 -8.96
CA PRO A 217 9.69 36.05 -8.31
C PRO A 217 10.03 34.56 -8.21
N GLU A 218 11.28 34.19 -8.49
CA GLU A 218 11.75 32.79 -8.44
C GLU A 218 11.74 32.21 -7.02
N GLU A 219 11.66 33.06 -5.99
CA GLU A 219 11.52 32.67 -4.59
C GLU A 219 10.20 31.90 -4.36
N ASP A 220 9.13 32.24 -5.08
CA ASP A 220 7.81 31.60 -4.97
C ASP A 220 7.74 30.24 -5.72
N PHE A 221 8.80 29.88 -6.46
CA PHE A 221 8.80 28.66 -7.25
C PHE A 221 8.90 27.42 -6.35
N PRO A 222 8.04 26.40 -6.56
CA PRO A 222 8.02 25.21 -5.72
C PRO A 222 9.39 24.56 -5.62
N GLU A 223 9.72 24.11 -4.42
CA GLU A 223 10.88 23.27 -4.24
C GLU A 223 10.73 21.93 -4.96
N ARG A 224 11.86 21.44 -5.48
CA ARG A 224 11.94 20.10 -6.02
C ARG A 224 11.71 19.11 -4.89
N ILE A 225 10.86 18.12 -5.14
CA ILE A 225 10.74 16.97 -4.25
C ILE A 225 12.11 16.28 -4.25
N ARG A 226 12.84 16.41 -3.14
CA ARG A 226 14.08 15.66 -2.93
C ARG A 226 13.69 14.17 -2.94
N ARG A 227 14.34 13.36 -3.78
CA ARG A 227 14.30 11.91 -3.56
C ARG A 227 14.99 11.67 -2.22
N ARG A 228 14.29 11.08 -1.25
CA ARG A 228 14.90 10.70 0.03
C ARG A 228 15.89 9.55 -0.21
N GLY A 229 17.03 9.66 0.46
CA GLY A 229 18.12 8.69 0.44
C GLY A 229 19.00 8.78 -0.80
N GLU A 230 20.27 8.45 -0.62
CA GLU A 230 21.11 8.00 -1.72
C GLU A 230 20.52 6.71 -2.29
N ILE A 231 20.45 6.61 -3.62
CA ILE A 231 20.04 5.36 -4.26
C ILE A 231 21.30 4.51 -4.32
N HIS A 232 21.32 3.41 -3.57
CA HIS A 232 22.41 2.47 -3.62
C HIS A 232 22.15 1.43 -4.72
N ASP A 233 23.21 0.94 -5.37
CA ASP A 233 23.10 0.01 -6.50
C ASP A 233 22.47 -1.33 -6.09
N ASP A 234 22.65 -1.73 -4.83
CA ASP A 234 22.14 -2.96 -4.21
C ASP A 234 20.68 -2.86 -3.75
N ASP A 235 20.11 -1.65 -3.58
CA ASP A 235 18.69 -1.43 -3.25
C ASP A 235 17.75 -2.29 -4.12
N HIS A 236 18.05 -2.36 -5.42
CA HIS A 236 17.22 -3.07 -6.38
C HIS A 236 17.27 -4.58 -6.16
N VAL A 237 18.47 -5.13 -6.00
CA VAL A 237 18.71 -6.57 -5.85
C VAL A 237 18.16 -7.04 -4.51
N LEU A 238 18.49 -6.34 -3.41
CA LEU A 238 17.97 -6.64 -2.08
C LEU A 238 16.45 -6.49 -2.03
N GLY A 239 15.89 -5.43 -2.64
CA GLY A 239 14.44 -5.26 -2.73
C GLY A 239 13.72 -6.39 -3.48
N GLN A 240 14.34 -6.97 -4.54
CA GLN A 240 13.80 -8.13 -5.24
C GLN A 240 13.87 -9.40 -4.39
N LEU A 241 14.98 -9.62 -3.69
CA LEU A 241 15.14 -10.74 -2.76
C LEU A 241 14.06 -10.70 -1.66
N LEU A 242 13.88 -9.53 -1.03
CA LEU A 242 12.85 -9.35 0.00
C LEU A 242 11.43 -9.52 -0.56
N ALA A 243 11.18 -9.13 -1.81
CA ALA A 243 9.87 -9.34 -2.44
C ALA A 243 9.55 -10.83 -2.57
N ILE A 244 10.54 -11.65 -2.91
CA ILE A 244 10.38 -13.11 -2.98
C ILE A 244 10.14 -13.70 -1.59
N ALA A 245 10.92 -13.29 -0.58
CA ALA A 245 10.76 -13.75 0.80
C ALA A 245 9.37 -13.38 1.35
N LEU A 246 8.96 -12.13 1.16
CA LEU A 246 7.63 -11.63 1.55
C LEU A 246 6.52 -12.40 0.85
N ALA A 247 6.65 -12.67 -0.45
CA ALA A 247 5.65 -13.41 -1.21
C ALA A 247 5.45 -14.83 -0.68
N ASN A 248 6.54 -15.53 -0.32
CA ASN A 248 6.44 -16.86 0.29
C ASN A 248 5.75 -16.79 1.65
N ARG A 249 6.15 -15.84 2.52
CA ARG A 249 5.54 -15.67 3.84
C ARG A 249 4.05 -15.33 3.78
N CYS A 250 3.67 -14.47 2.85
CA CYS A 250 2.26 -14.15 2.60
C CYS A 250 1.47 -15.36 2.09
N ALA A 251 2.12 -16.26 1.34
CA ALA A 251 1.50 -17.50 0.90
C ALA A 251 1.30 -18.50 2.06
N GLU A 252 2.25 -18.61 3.00
CA GLU A 252 2.12 -19.42 4.22
C GLU A 252 0.95 -18.93 5.09
N LEU A 253 0.74 -17.61 5.14
CA LEU A 253 -0.31 -16.99 5.94
C LEU A 253 -1.63 -16.79 5.16
N ASP A 254 -1.70 -17.04 3.85
CA ASP A 254 -2.85 -16.68 3.01
C ASP A 254 -3.27 -15.20 3.14
N VAL A 255 -2.31 -14.29 3.02
CA VAL A 255 -2.53 -12.83 2.98
C VAL A 255 -2.06 -12.28 1.63
N ALA A 256 -2.70 -11.21 1.14
CA ALA A 256 -2.29 -10.56 -0.08
C ALA A 256 -1.01 -9.74 0.11
N VAL A 257 0.04 -10.09 -0.65
CA VAL A 257 1.36 -9.43 -0.61
C VAL A 257 1.25 -7.91 -0.80
N SER A 258 0.38 -7.46 -1.70
CA SER A 258 0.17 -6.06 -2.02
C SER A 258 -0.43 -5.23 -0.89
N LEU A 259 -1.08 -5.85 0.10
CA LEU A 259 -1.48 -5.19 1.35
C LEU A 259 -0.31 -5.10 2.33
N VAL A 260 0.55 -6.11 2.38
CA VAL A 260 1.68 -6.14 3.33
C VAL A 260 2.76 -5.14 2.92
N GLY A 261 3.24 -5.20 1.68
CA GLY A 261 4.37 -4.39 1.22
C GLY A 261 4.43 -4.19 -0.28
N THR A 262 4.96 -3.04 -0.70
CA THR A 262 5.25 -2.73 -2.10
C THR A 262 6.75 -2.81 -2.37
N SER A 263 7.15 -2.83 -3.65
CA SER A 263 8.58 -2.76 -4.01
C SER A 263 9.28 -1.52 -3.44
N ASP A 264 8.57 -0.40 -3.33
CA ASP A 264 9.13 0.84 -2.78
C ASP A 264 9.26 0.78 -1.26
N GLU A 265 8.31 0.16 -0.55
CA GLU A 265 8.44 -0.08 0.90
C GLU A 265 9.58 -1.07 1.23
N LEU A 266 9.79 -2.08 0.38
CA LEU A 266 10.91 -3.03 0.54
C LEU A 266 12.27 -2.35 0.34
N LYS A 267 12.41 -1.51 -0.69
CA LYS A 267 13.63 -0.70 -0.88
C LYS A 267 13.82 0.30 0.26
N ARG A 268 12.73 0.88 0.76
CA ARG A 268 12.78 1.76 1.94
C ARG A 268 13.29 1.01 3.17
N LEU A 269 12.87 -0.24 3.37
CA LEU A 269 13.40 -1.09 4.43
C LEU A 269 14.90 -1.35 4.27
N VAL A 270 15.38 -1.65 3.05
CA VAL A 270 16.82 -1.82 2.78
C VAL A 270 17.60 -0.57 3.18
N ARG A 271 17.19 0.62 2.73
CA ARG A 271 17.87 1.88 3.07
C ARG A 271 17.89 2.16 4.56
N TRP A 272 16.75 1.96 5.21
CA TRP A 272 16.62 2.22 6.64
C TRP A 272 17.44 1.23 7.47
N HIS A 273 17.47 -0.05 7.09
CA HIS A 273 18.12 -1.11 7.86
C HIS A 273 19.61 -1.24 7.57
N VAL A 274 20.00 -1.33 6.29
CA VAL A 274 21.37 -1.57 5.82
C VAL A 274 22.18 -0.28 5.76
N HIS A 275 21.63 0.78 5.15
CA HIS A 275 22.36 2.02 4.89
C HIS A 275 22.21 3.06 6.01
N GLY A 276 21.44 2.76 7.05
CA GLY A 276 21.28 3.63 8.21
C GLY A 276 20.50 4.92 7.91
N ASP A 277 19.67 4.94 6.85
CA ASP A 277 18.77 6.06 6.54
C ASP A 277 17.62 6.10 7.56
N ARG A 278 17.89 6.68 8.73
CA ARG A 278 16.94 6.78 9.86
C ARG A 278 16.12 8.07 9.83
N ASP A 279 16.05 8.75 8.69
CA ASP A 279 15.27 9.99 8.56
C ASP A 279 13.76 9.71 8.55
N GLY A 280 13.10 10.05 9.67
CA GLY A 280 11.65 9.96 9.86
C GLY A 280 11.21 8.65 10.51
N ASP A 281 9.91 8.31 10.35
CA ASP A 281 9.32 7.14 10.99
C ASP A 281 9.90 5.83 10.43
N PRO A 282 9.91 4.74 11.21
CA PRO A 282 10.31 3.42 10.70
C PRO A 282 9.54 2.98 9.43
N PRO A 283 10.13 2.10 8.59
CA PRO A 283 9.43 1.40 7.52
C PRO A 283 8.15 0.75 8.05
N ARG A 284 7.05 0.83 7.28
CA ARG A 284 5.75 0.29 7.73
C ARG A 284 5.80 -1.21 7.94
N LEU A 285 6.69 -1.90 7.20
CA LEU A 285 6.99 -3.31 7.35
C LEU A 285 7.49 -3.70 8.75
N CYS A 286 7.98 -2.73 9.54
CA CYS A 286 8.49 -2.91 10.89
C CYS A 286 7.50 -2.48 11.98
N THR A 287 6.23 -2.21 11.63
CA THR A 287 5.24 -1.66 12.57
C THR A 287 3.89 -2.35 12.46
N GLY A 288 3.16 -2.42 13.57
CA GLY A 288 1.80 -2.97 13.66
C GLY A 288 1.70 -4.40 13.12
N TRP A 289 0.58 -4.72 12.47
CA TRP A 289 0.34 -6.05 11.94
C TRP A 289 1.35 -6.52 10.88
N ARG A 290 2.00 -5.58 10.17
CA ARG A 290 2.99 -5.94 9.14
C ARG A 290 4.26 -6.50 9.76
N SER A 291 4.68 -5.99 10.92
CA SER A 291 5.81 -6.60 11.64
C SER A 291 5.50 -8.03 12.08
N GLU A 292 4.25 -8.33 12.46
CA GLU A 292 3.83 -9.70 12.79
C GLU A 292 3.92 -10.64 11.58
N VAL A 293 3.66 -10.13 10.38
CA VAL A 293 3.74 -10.91 9.13
C VAL A 293 5.19 -11.14 8.70
N CYS A 294 6.00 -10.08 8.60
CA CYS A 294 7.28 -10.13 7.90
C CYS A 294 8.45 -9.42 8.57
N GLY A 295 8.25 -8.73 9.71
CA GLY A 295 9.25 -7.83 10.29
C GLY A 295 10.62 -8.50 10.45
N ASP A 296 10.70 -9.47 11.35
CA ASP A 296 11.97 -10.14 11.67
C ASP A 296 12.51 -10.96 10.50
N LEU A 297 11.63 -11.57 9.69
CA LEU A 297 12.04 -12.36 8.53
C LEU A 297 12.85 -11.51 7.54
N LEU A 298 12.34 -10.33 7.19
CA LEU A 298 12.97 -9.50 6.17
C LEU A 298 14.28 -8.89 6.69
N THR A 299 14.33 -8.46 7.95
CA THR A 299 15.57 -7.95 8.56
C THR A 299 16.60 -9.05 8.78
N ASP A 300 16.19 -10.24 9.21
CA ASP A 300 17.11 -11.39 9.39
C ASP A 300 17.69 -11.87 8.06
N VAL A 301 16.94 -11.79 6.96
CA VAL A 301 17.46 -12.03 5.60
C VAL A 301 18.52 -11.00 5.22
N LEU A 302 18.31 -9.71 5.53
CA LEU A 302 19.30 -8.66 5.28
C LEU A 302 20.55 -8.82 6.16
N ASP A 303 20.38 -9.26 7.41
CA ASP A 303 21.47 -9.48 8.36
C ASP A 303 22.26 -10.78 8.08
N GLY A 304 21.85 -11.58 7.09
CA GLY A 304 22.47 -12.88 6.78
C GLY A 304 22.21 -13.95 7.85
N LYS A 305 21.27 -13.73 8.77
CA LYS A 305 20.89 -14.68 9.83
C LYS A 305 20.00 -15.80 9.31
N ILE A 306 19.41 -15.65 8.12
CA ILE A 306 18.54 -16.63 7.49
C ILE A 306 19.03 -16.92 6.07
N SER A 307 19.12 -18.20 5.73
CA SER A 307 19.26 -18.68 4.38
C SER A 307 17.90 -19.04 3.78
N MET A 308 17.72 -18.83 2.47
CA MET A 308 16.50 -19.14 1.74
C MET A 308 16.80 -20.16 0.66
N ARG A 309 16.07 -21.28 0.65
CA ARG A 309 16.24 -22.35 -0.34
C ARG A 309 14.92 -22.77 -0.94
N VAL A 310 14.97 -23.31 -2.16
CA VAL A 310 13.80 -23.93 -2.80
C VAL A 310 13.49 -25.26 -2.11
N SER A 311 12.23 -25.47 -1.75
CA SER A 311 11.74 -26.68 -1.09
C SER A 311 10.49 -27.19 -1.81
N PRO A 312 10.63 -28.14 -2.76
CA PRO A 312 9.51 -28.63 -3.56
C PRO A 312 8.48 -29.44 -2.78
N GLU A 313 8.84 -29.91 -1.59
CA GLU A 313 7.99 -30.75 -0.71
C GLU A 313 7.00 -29.94 0.14
N ARG A 314 7.12 -28.60 0.16
CA ARG A 314 6.25 -27.72 0.95
C ARG A 314 5.13 -27.14 0.10
N ASP A 315 4.02 -26.76 0.75
CA ASP A 315 2.91 -26.04 0.11
C ASP A 315 3.35 -24.67 -0.47
N THR A 316 4.43 -24.11 0.06
CA THR A 316 5.09 -22.90 -0.45
C THR A 316 6.49 -23.22 -0.96
N PRO A 317 6.95 -22.59 -2.05
CA PRO A 317 8.16 -23.01 -2.75
C PRO A 317 9.47 -22.79 -1.99
N LEU A 318 9.49 -22.01 -0.90
CA LEU A 318 10.70 -21.66 -0.17
C LEU A 318 10.69 -22.18 1.28
N ALA A 319 11.87 -22.53 1.76
CA ALA A 319 12.18 -22.76 3.17
C ALA A 319 13.19 -21.71 3.64
N PHE A 320 13.03 -21.28 4.89
CA PHE A 320 13.91 -20.33 5.58
C PHE A 320 14.57 -21.04 6.74
N GLU A 321 15.90 -21.07 6.75
CA GLU A 321 16.69 -21.73 7.78
C GLU A 321 17.59 -20.69 8.44
N ARG A 322 17.50 -20.56 9.76
CA ARG A 322 18.44 -19.70 10.49
C ARG A 322 19.84 -20.28 10.35
N ALA A 323 20.80 -19.42 10.02
CA ALA A 323 22.20 -19.79 10.08
C ALA A 323 22.49 -20.27 11.51
N GLU A 324 22.95 -21.52 11.64
CA GLU A 324 23.51 -21.99 12.90
C GLU A 324 24.65 -21.04 13.24
N GLY A 325 24.55 -20.35 14.37
CA GLY A 325 25.62 -19.49 14.83
C GLY A 325 26.88 -20.31 15.04
N ASP A 326 28.03 -19.70 14.76
CA ASP A 326 29.32 -20.09 15.32
C ASP A 326 29.11 -20.56 16.78
N GLU A 327 29.18 -21.87 17.02
CA GLU A 327 29.41 -22.37 18.36
C GLU A 327 30.75 -21.76 18.81
N GLU A 328 30.73 -20.92 19.83
CA GLU A 328 31.96 -20.58 20.56
C GLU A 328 32.68 -21.90 20.87
N PRO A 329 33.97 -22.06 20.52
CA PRO A 329 34.69 -23.27 20.87
C PRO A 329 34.61 -23.40 22.39
N GLY A 330 34.01 -24.51 22.82
CA GLY A 330 33.54 -24.73 24.17
C GLY A 330 34.50 -24.22 25.23
N ALA A 331 33.93 -23.50 26.20
CA ALA A 331 34.56 -23.28 27.48
C ALA A 331 35.08 -24.63 27.99
N GLU A 332 36.41 -24.80 27.97
CA GLU A 332 37.11 -25.89 28.64
C GLU A 332 36.68 -25.88 30.11
N THR A 333 35.70 -26.71 30.46
CA THR A 333 35.50 -27.12 31.84
C THR A 333 36.71 -27.97 32.22
N GLY A 334 37.62 -27.34 32.96
CA GLY A 334 38.82 -27.97 33.49
C GLY A 334 38.51 -29.29 34.18
N ARG A 335 39.22 -30.33 33.75
CA ARG A 335 39.35 -31.61 34.46
C ARG A 335 39.95 -31.34 35.85
N ALA A 336 39.13 -31.44 36.89
CA ALA A 336 39.58 -31.88 38.20
C ALA A 336 39.53 -33.41 38.23
N GLY A 337 40.61 -34.03 38.69
CA GLY A 337 40.90 -35.46 38.48
C GLY A 337 40.09 -36.43 39.34
N ASP A 338 39.96 -37.64 38.81
CA ASP A 338 39.66 -38.85 39.58
C ASP A 338 40.96 -39.46 40.13
N PRO A 339 40.91 -40.04 41.34
CA PRO A 339 41.68 -41.22 41.67
C PRO A 339 40.77 -42.44 41.78
N VAL A 340 40.99 -43.38 40.86
CA VAL A 340 41.16 -44.83 41.06
C VAL A 340 40.50 -45.45 42.30
N GLY A 341 39.60 -46.41 42.06
CA GLY A 341 39.68 -47.70 42.76
C GLY A 341 38.35 -48.35 43.13
N GLY A 342 38.17 -49.59 42.67
CA GLY A 342 37.37 -50.59 43.38
C GLY A 342 36.15 -51.09 42.63
N ASP A 343 36.23 -52.35 42.21
CA ASP A 343 35.27 -53.08 41.40
C ASP A 343 34.57 -54.15 42.28
N VAL A 344 33.33 -54.51 41.90
CA VAL A 344 32.59 -55.78 42.20
C VAL A 344 31.94 -55.97 43.61
N PRO A 345 30.79 -56.68 43.78
CA PRO A 345 29.46 -56.58 43.10
C PRO A 345 28.23 -56.75 44.04
N ASP A 346 27.03 -56.70 43.44
CA ASP A 346 25.76 -57.42 43.72
C ASP A 346 25.16 -57.54 45.14
N GLY A 347 23.90 -57.10 45.26
CA GLY A 347 22.99 -57.49 46.34
C GLY A 347 21.77 -56.59 46.48
N ASP A 348 20.67 -56.93 45.80
CA ASP A 348 19.29 -56.65 46.24
C ASP A 348 18.83 -57.90 47.07
N PRO A 349 17.79 -57.90 47.95
CA PRO A 349 16.77 -56.89 48.23
C PRO A 349 16.43 -56.71 49.73
N ALA A 350 15.57 -55.73 50.07
CA ALA A 350 14.43 -55.86 51.02
C ALA A 350 14.01 -54.53 51.71
N GLU A 351 12.69 -54.28 51.66
CA GLU A 351 11.81 -53.81 52.73
C GLU A 351 12.04 -52.43 53.43
N SER A 352 11.12 -51.49 53.14
CA SER A 352 10.26 -50.64 54.01
C SER A 352 10.51 -50.54 55.54
N PRO A 353 9.86 -49.62 56.30
CA PRO A 353 9.49 -48.19 56.10
C PRO A 353 10.03 -47.33 57.29
N PHE A 354 9.37 -46.21 57.62
CA PHE A 354 9.63 -45.19 58.67
C PHE A 354 10.47 -43.99 58.17
N GLY A 355 10.10 -42.73 58.35
CA GLY A 355 9.13 -42.10 59.26
C GLY A 355 9.84 -40.99 60.05
N PHE A 356 9.23 -39.80 60.08
CA PHE A 356 9.66 -38.53 60.73
C PHE A 356 10.79 -37.79 60.00
N GLY A 357 10.78 -36.48 59.81
CA GLY A 357 9.97 -35.40 60.38
C GLY A 357 10.87 -34.15 60.44
N LEU A 358 10.30 -33.02 59.98
CA LEU A 358 10.87 -31.67 59.80
C LEU A 358 11.76 -31.43 58.58
#